data_AF-A0A429TKV6-F1
#
_entry.id   AF-A0A429TKV6-F1
#
_cell.length_a   1.000
_cell.length_b   1.000
_cell.length_c   1.000
_cell.angle_alpha   90.00
_cell.angle_beta   90.00
_cell.angle_gamma   90.00
#
_symmetry.space_group_name_H-M   'P 1'
#
loop_
_entity.id
_entity.type
_entity.pdbx_description
1 polymer ?
#
loop_
_entity_poly.entity_id
_entity_poly.type
_entity_poly.pdbx_seq_one_letter_code
_entity_poly.pdbx_strand_id
1 'polypeptide(L)'
;MHARTDAAGEDGAARLPSWLHEGARVLDPARDREGIVQFIGEWEDPQTRRVIPRAVFLRPEGGGVEWVVADHQALRQADPH
;
A
#
# COMPACT_ATOMS: atom_id res chain seq x y z
N MET A 1 4.93 26.98 34.64
CA MET A 1 5.80 27.23 33.47
C MET A 1 5.36 26.27 32.38
N HIS A 2 4.62 26.77 31.39
CA HIS A 2 4.13 25.97 30.27
C HIS A 2 5.26 25.74 29.27
N ALA A 3 5.48 24.48 28.91
CA ALA A 3 6.00 24.12 27.60
C ALA A 3 5.24 22.87 27.17
N ARG A 4 4.06 23.09 26.55
CA ARG A 4 3.50 22.12 25.62
C ARG A 4 4.36 22.23 24.37
N THR A 5 5.14 21.20 24.06
CA THR A 5 5.66 21.04 22.70
C THR A 5 4.80 19.98 22.05
N ASP A 6 3.74 20.48 21.42
CA ASP A 6 3.01 19.79 20.40
C ASP A 6 4.00 19.43 19.28
N ALA A 7 4.24 18.13 19.11
CA ALA A 7 4.91 17.59 17.94
C ALA A 7 3.89 16.71 17.20
N ALA A 8 2.78 17.32 16.76
CA ALA A 8 2.00 16.78 15.66
C ALA A 8 2.78 17.06 14.35
N GLY A 9 3.80 16.23 14.09
CA GLY A 9 4.56 16.27 12.85
C GLY A 9 4.22 15.08 11.97
N GLU A 10 3.29 15.25 11.02
CA GLU A 10 3.22 14.50 9.75
C GLU A 10 3.21 12.96 9.82
N ASP A 11 2.53 12.34 10.79
CA ASP A 11 2.48 10.87 10.95
C ASP A 11 1.26 10.24 10.22
N GLY A 12 1.02 10.66 8.97
CA GLY A 12 -0.14 10.21 8.18
C GLY A 12 0.13 9.05 7.23
N ALA A 13 1.40 8.75 6.91
CA ALA A 13 1.76 7.75 5.90
C ALA A 13 2.53 6.60 6.54
N ALA A 14 1.81 5.55 6.94
CA ALA A 14 2.40 4.34 7.51
C ALA A 14 3.56 3.82 6.64
N ARG A 15 4.67 3.46 7.30
CA ARG A 15 5.91 3.02 6.64
C ARG A 15 5.67 1.72 5.88
N LEU A 16 6.12 1.62 4.63
CA LEU A 16 6.06 0.37 3.88
C LEU A 16 6.94 -0.69 4.55
N PRO A 17 6.43 -1.92 4.76
CA PRO A 17 7.26 -3.03 5.21
C PRO A 17 8.41 -3.28 4.22
N SER A 18 9.59 -3.68 4.71
CA SER A 18 10.78 -3.89 3.87
C SER A 18 10.61 -5.01 2.82
N TRP A 19 9.72 -5.95 3.08
CA TRP A 19 9.39 -7.03 2.15
C TRP A 19 8.45 -6.57 1.02
N LEU A 20 7.79 -5.42 1.17
CA LEU A 20 6.82 -4.92 0.20
C LEU A 20 7.53 -4.00 -0.82
N HIS A 21 7.79 -4.55 -1.99
CA HIS A 21 8.45 -3.86 -3.12
C HIS A 21 7.80 -4.28 -4.44
N GLU A 22 8.02 -3.53 -5.51
CA GLU A 22 7.57 -3.91 -6.86
C GLU A 22 8.10 -5.29 -7.24
N GLY A 23 7.25 -6.14 -7.81
CA GLY A 23 7.52 -7.55 -8.09
C GLY A 23 7.26 -8.50 -6.92
N ALA A 24 7.03 -8.01 -5.70
CA ALA A 24 6.69 -8.86 -4.57
C ALA A 24 5.32 -9.53 -4.77
N ARG A 25 5.24 -10.82 -4.44
CA ARG A 25 3.99 -11.57 -4.37
C ARG A 25 3.35 -11.37 -2.99
N VAL A 26 2.07 -11.00 -2.99
CA VAL A 26 1.34 -10.64 -1.78
C VAL A 26 -0.02 -11.31 -1.75
N LEU A 27 -0.51 -11.58 -0.54
CA LEU A 27 -1.92 -11.89 -0.27
C LEU A 27 -2.62 -10.60 0.19
N ASP A 28 -3.68 -10.22 -0.50
CA ASP A 28 -4.59 -9.14 -0.10
C ASP A 28 -5.81 -9.73 0.63
N PRO A 29 -5.84 -9.68 1.97
CA PRO A 29 -6.94 -10.25 2.75
C PRO A 29 -8.26 -9.50 2.58
N ALA A 30 -8.25 -8.24 2.10
CA ALA A 30 -9.49 -7.51 1.85
C ALA A 30 -10.24 -8.05 0.61
N ARG A 31 -9.53 -8.75 -0.27
CA ARG A 31 -10.08 -9.37 -1.49
C ARG A 31 -9.93 -10.88 -1.55
N ASP A 32 -9.35 -11.49 -0.50
CA ASP A 32 -9.07 -12.91 -0.40
C ASP A 32 -8.36 -13.48 -1.65
N ARG A 33 -7.34 -12.76 -2.13
CA ARG A 33 -6.63 -13.12 -3.37
C ARG A 33 -5.18 -12.68 -3.36
N GLU A 34 -4.37 -13.40 -4.12
CA GLU A 34 -2.97 -13.06 -4.34
C GLU A 34 -2.76 -12.14 -5.54
N GLY A 35 -1.65 -11.41 -5.52
CA GLY A 35 -1.21 -10.55 -6.60
C GLY A 35 0.28 -10.22 -6.53
N ILE A 36 0.77 -9.66 -7.62
CA ILE A 36 2.11 -9.10 -7.74
C ILE A 36 2.00 -7.58 -7.63
N VAL A 37 2.89 -6.97 -6.86
CA VAL A 37 3.01 -5.51 -6.79
C VAL A 37 3.56 -4.98 -8.12
N GLN A 38 2.76 -4.15 -8.80
CA GLN A 38 3.11 -3.53 -10.07
C GLN A 38 3.73 -2.15 -9.90
N PHE A 39 3.25 -1.40 -8.91
CA PHE A 39 3.69 -0.03 -8.66
C PHE A 39 3.56 0.32 -7.19
N ILE A 40 4.56 1.04 -6.67
CA ILE A 40 4.50 1.71 -5.38
C ILE A 40 4.92 3.17 -5.56
N GLY A 41 4.02 4.11 -5.27
CA GLY A 41 4.37 5.52 -5.33
C GLY A 41 3.21 6.48 -5.17
N GLU A 42 3.48 7.74 -5.46
CA GLU A 42 2.46 8.78 -5.45
C GLU A 42 1.43 8.56 -6.55
N TRP A 43 0.16 8.62 -6.19
CA TRP A 43 -0.96 8.51 -7.12
C TRP A 43 -2.12 9.38 -6.68
N GLU A 44 -2.73 10.09 -7.62
CA GLU A 44 -3.98 10.82 -7.37
C GLU A 44 -5.17 9.93 -7.68
N ASP A 45 -6.01 9.69 -6.67
CA ASP A 45 -7.27 8.98 -6.86
C ASP A 45 -8.20 9.81 -7.76
N PRO A 46 -8.58 9.33 -8.97
CA PRO A 46 -9.40 10.11 -9.88
C PRO A 46 -10.82 10.33 -9.37
N GLN A 47 -11.32 9.49 -8.45
CA GLN A 47 -12.66 9.62 -7.88
C GLN A 47 -12.70 10.66 -6.76
N THR A 48 -11.71 10.62 -5.88
CA THR A 48 -11.68 11.49 -4.68
C THR A 48 -10.77 12.71 -4.82
N ARG A 49 -9.94 12.74 -5.87
CA ARG A 49 -8.91 13.76 -6.15
C ARG A 49 -7.89 13.90 -5.02
N ARG A 50 -7.71 12.83 -4.24
CA ARG A 50 -6.74 12.79 -3.13
C ARG A 50 -5.42 12.22 -3.63
N VAL A 51 -4.33 12.87 -3.26
CA VAL A 51 -2.98 12.36 -3.50
C VAL A 51 -2.64 11.34 -2.41
N ILE A 52 -2.35 10.12 -2.82
CA ILE A 52 -1.89 9.02 -1.99
C ILE A 52 -0.39 8.84 -2.26
N PRO A 53 0.51 9.22 -1.34
CA PRO A 53 1.95 9.24 -1.59
C PRO A 53 2.58 7.84 -1.76
N ARG A 54 1.85 6.79 -1.36
CA ARG A 54 2.31 5.39 -1.36
C ARG A 54 1.20 4.44 -1.78
N ALA A 55 0.54 4.74 -2.90
CA ALA A 55 -0.42 3.82 -3.47
C ALA A 55 0.28 2.54 -3.92
N VAL A 56 -0.33 1.39 -3.64
CA VAL A 56 0.15 0.07 -4.04
C VAL A 56 -0.82 -0.52 -5.05
N PHE A 57 -0.32 -0.82 -6.24
CA PHE A 57 -1.10 -1.45 -7.31
C PHE A 57 -0.73 -2.91 -7.41
N LEU A 58 -1.74 -3.78 -7.40
CA LEU A 58 -1.57 -5.22 -7.55
C LEU A 58 -2.14 -5.70 -8.87
N ARG A 59 -1.51 -6.74 -9.43
CA ARG A 59 -2.02 -7.50 -10.59
C ARG A 59 -2.10 -8.98 -10.25
N PRO A 60 -3.12 -9.73 -10.68
CA PRO A 60 -3.18 -11.16 -10.41
C PRO A 60 -2.11 -11.92 -11.20
N GLU A 61 -1.59 -13.03 -10.65
CA GLU A 61 -0.46 -13.80 -11.21
C GLU A 61 -0.70 -14.40 -12.60
N GLY A 62 -1.96 -14.55 -13.02
CA GLY A 62 -2.34 -15.01 -14.37
C GLY A 62 -2.65 -13.88 -15.37
N GLY A 63 -2.43 -12.62 -14.99
CA GLY A 63 -2.98 -11.47 -15.71
C GLY A 63 -4.46 -11.24 -15.38
N GLY A 64 -4.95 -10.03 -15.66
CA GLY A 64 -6.29 -9.59 -15.28
C GLY A 64 -6.32 -8.12 -14.89
N VAL A 65 -7.42 -7.71 -14.26
CA VAL A 65 -7.64 -6.32 -13.84
C VAL A 65 -6.82 -6.01 -12.60
N GLU A 66 -6.03 -4.94 -12.70
CA GLU A 66 -5.24 -4.37 -11.60
C GLU A 66 -6.15 -3.73 -10.54
N TRP A 67 -5.67 -3.67 -9.31
CA TRP A 67 -6.39 -2.97 -8.24
C TRP A 67 -5.46 -2.23 -7.30
N VAL A 68 -5.96 -1.11 -6.78
CA VAL A 68 -5.29 -0.33 -5.74
C VAL A 68 -5.62 -0.91 -4.37
N VAL A 69 -4.61 -1.06 -3.54
CA VAL A 69 -4.74 -1.54 -2.16
C VAL A 69 -5.16 -0.37 -1.26
N ALA A 70 -6.25 -0.55 -0.52
CA ALA A 70 -6.77 0.47 0.39
C ALA A 70 -5.92 0.61 1.66
N ASP A 71 -5.41 -0.50 2.19
CA ASP A 71 -4.49 -0.53 3.33
C ASP A 71 -3.32 -1.49 3.06
N HIS A 72 -2.18 -0.93 2.67
CA HIS A 72 -0.98 -1.71 2.40
C HIS A 72 -0.37 -2.39 3.65
N GLN A 73 -0.77 -1.99 4.86
CA GLN A 73 -0.30 -2.64 6.09
C GLN A 73 -0.99 -3.98 6.33
N ALA A 74 -2.19 -4.17 5.75
CA ALA A 74 -2.93 -5.42 5.85
C ALA A 74 -2.39 -6.52 4.90
N LEU A 75 -1.58 -6.15 3.90
CA LEU A 75 -0.98 -7.11 2.98
C LEU A 75 -0.09 -8.10 3.73
N ARG A 76 -0.06 -9.33 3.24
CA ARG A 76 0.84 -10.38 3.73
C ARG A 76 1.78 -10.79 2.61
N GLN A 77 3.02 -11.11 2.97
CA GLN A 77 3.93 -11.77 2.04
C GLN A 77 3.32 -13.13 1.68
N ALA A 78 3.16 -13.42 0.40
CA ALA A 78 2.81 -14.76 -0.04
C ALA A 78 4.03 -15.66 0.13
N ASP A 79 3.84 -16.89 0.62
CA ASP A 79 4.95 -17.84 0.79
C ASP A 79 5.66 -18.08 -0.55
N PRO A 80 7.01 -18.12 -0.56
CA PRO A 80 7.74 -18.57 -1.74
C PRO A 80 7.47 -20.06 -1.92
N HIS A 81 6.82 -20.40 -3.04
CA HIS A 81 6.45 -21.77 -3.38
C HIS A 81 7.64 -22.63 -3.83
#